data_AF-A0A1A0V912-F1
#
_entry.id   AF-A0A1A0V912-F1
#
_cell.length_a   1.000
_cell.length_b   1.000
_cell.length_c   1.000
_cell.angle_alpha   90.00
_cell.angle_beta   90.00
_cell.angle_gamma   90.00
#
_symmetry.space_group_name_H-M   'P 1'
#
loop_
_entity.id
_entity.type
_entity.pdbx_description
1 polymer ?
#
loop_
_entity_poly.entity_id
_entity_poly.type
_entity_poly.pdbx_seq_one_letter_code
_entity_poly.pdbx_strand_id
1 'polypeptide(L)'
;MRFAPVAAAMFVAVMVGVSGCTGVPDREREAGDIRSRIAAMPGVSDVGLIYDNGILEGTRFELAVSMDQATDQQVGAVAAQIDELRGKDFAKFDQRVKIIVAKWTSLSAGTDLPDDIEHVSGLVRRLRADVPAGEMSWFSGAAPDASKIEVRDAEEPGAAVDAILRIFADRPPSGIEVSAADRVADPHWMIVNRFTPADKQRIDQQLAAAAPADPGWIGVRDGRIDHFTFGVPTRETAYEDIVRTIHALEAGPEHPVSLTWAWPGIKYRYDEPRWAGTAMIGKCEYVNGDRTVSEPLLPEALALQQRIRDEFDTCLK
;
A
#
# COMPACT_ATOMS: atom_id res chain seq x y z
N MET A 1 1.89 68.45 58.45
CA MET A 1 2.29 67.02 58.56
C MET A 1 2.94 66.65 57.22
N ARG A 2 4.27 66.70 57.19
CA ARG A 2 5.20 65.54 57.19
C ARG A 2 5.38 64.91 55.78
N PHE A 3 6.49 65.33 55.16
CA PHE A 3 7.47 64.57 54.37
C PHE A 3 7.05 63.88 53.05
N ALA A 4 7.56 64.43 51.94
CA ALA A 4 8.08 63.73 50.75
C ALA A 4 9.27 62.80 51.17
N PRO A 5 9.95 61.95 50.33
CA PRO A 5 10.14 62.05 48.88
C PRO A 5 10.44 60.71 48.10
N VAL A 6 10.91 60.87 46.85
CA VAL A 6 11.86 60.03 46.06
C VAL A 6 11.35 58.88 45.16
N ALA A 7 11.53 59.17 43.86
CA ALA A 7 11.92 58.37 42.70
C ALA A 7 12.26 56.86 42.84
N ALA A 8 11.84 56.09 41.84
CA ALA A 8 12.69 55.12 41.15
C ALA A 8 12.03 54.67 39.83
N ALA A 9 12.71 54.89 38.71
CA ALA A 9 12.44 54.18 37.47
C ALA A 9 12.84 52.71 37.63
N MET A 10 11.98 51.78 37.20
CA MET A 10 12.37 50.39 36.94
C MET A 10 11.84 49.97 35.58
N PHE A 11 12.77 49.99 34.62
CA PHE A 11 12.80 49.09 33.49
C PHE A 11 12.65 47.65 34.02
N VAL A 12 11.51 47.01 33.77
CA VAL A 12 11.41 45.56 33.83
C VAL A 12 11.35 45.08 32.40
N ALA A 13 12.52 44.71 31.89
CA ALA A 13 12.67 43.87 30.73
C ALA A 13 11.97 42.54 31.04
N VAL A 14 10.77 42.37 30.49
CA VAL A 14 10.10 41.08 30.45
C VAL A 14 10.77 40.28 29.33
N MET A 15 11.93 39.68 29.65
CA MET A 15 12.40 38.49 28.95
C MET A 15 11.50 37.32 29.38
N VAL A 16 10.27 37.28 28.87
CA VAL A 16 9.52 36.02 28.83
C VAL A 16 10.15 35.24 27.69
N GLY A 17 10.93 34.23 28.10
CA GLY A 17 11.53 33.26 27.20
C GLY A 17 10.47 32.76 26.23
N VAL A 18 10.80 32.85 24.95
CA VAL A 18 10.13 32.10 23.90
C VAL A 18 10.51 30.64 24.10
N SER A 19 9.95 29.99 25.14
CA SER A 19 9.95 28.54 25.22
C SER A 19 9.02 28.06 24.11
N GLY A 20 9.64 27.46 23.10
CA GLY A 20 9.09 27.24 21.76
C GLY A 20 7.70 26.62 21.73
N CYS A 21 6.89 27.12 20.80
CA CYS A 21 5.58 26.60 20.42
C CYS A 21 5.69 25.31 19.57
N THR A 22 6.59 24.40 19.91
CA THR A 22 6.51 23.00 19.51
C THR A 22 6.31 22.21 20.80
N GLY A 23 5.21 21.48 20.94
CA GLY A 23 4.90 20.72 22.17
C GLY A 23 5.86 19.56 22.46
N VAL A 24 6.91 19.39 21.64
CA VAL A 24 7.90 18.31 21.68
C VAL A 24 9.31 18.93 21.68
N PRO A 25 10.17 18.58 22.66
CA PRO A 25 11.56 19.04 22.70
C PRO A 25 12.30 18.72 21.41
N ASP A 26 13.22 19.59 21.01
CA ASP A 26 14.14 19.27 19.93
C ASP A 26 15.13 18.18 20.33
N ARG A 27 15.30 17.20 19.44
CA ARG A 27 16.04 15.94 19.58
C ARG A 27 17.02 15.70 18.44
N GLU A 28 17.43 16.74 17.71
CA GLU A 28 18.33 16.62 16.55
C GLU A 28 19.65 15.92 16.93
N ARG A 29 20.20 16.22 18.11
CA ARG A 29 21.43 15.59 18.60
C ARG A 29 21.22 14.10 18.87
N GLU A 30 20.14 13.74 19.55
CA GLU A 30 19.78 12.35 19.81
C GLU A 30 19.55 11.58 18.51
N ALA A 31 18.88 12.17 17.52
CA ALA A 31 18.68 11.57 16.21
C ALA A 31 20.03 11.34 15.47
N GLY A 32 20.95 12.31 15.56
CA GLY A 32 22.32 12.19 15.06
C GLY A 32 23.11 11.07 15.74
N ASP A 33 23.00 10.95 17.07
CA ASP A 33 23.65 9.90 17.84
C ASP A 33 23.12 8.51 17.45
N ILE A 34 21.81 8.37 17.22
CA ILE A 34 21.20 7.14 16.70
C ILE A 34 21.83 6.79 15.36
N ARG A 35 21.84 7.73 14.40
CA ARG A 35 22.44 7.52 13.08
C ARG A 35 23.90 7.05 13.18
N SER A 36 24.71 7.71 13.99
CA SER A 36 26.13 7.35 14.15
C SER A 36 26.33 5.97 14.76
N ARG A 37 25.50 5.56 15.72
CA ARG A 37 25.56 4.22 16.32
C ARG A 37 25.17 3.14 15.32
N ILE A 38 24.07 3.33 14.60
CA ILE A 38 23.61 2.39 13.58
C ILE A 38 24.63 2.27 12.44
N ALA A 39 25.22 3.39 11.99
CA ALA A 39 26.24 3.39 10.94
C ALA A 39 27.51 2.62 11.32
N ALA A 40 27.79 2.46 12.61
CA ALA A 40 28.94 1.69 13.11
C ALA A 40 28.66 0.18 13.26
N MET A 41 27.43 -0.27 13.03
CA MET A 41 27.06 -1.67 13.22
C MET A 41 27.53 -2.57 12.06
N PRO A 42 27.88 -3.84 12.33
CA PRO A 42 28.25 -4.79 11.28
C PRO A 42 27.14 -4.98 10.24
N GLY A 43 27.51 -4.97 8.97
CA GLY A 43 26.59 -5.17 7.84
C GLY A 43 25.91 -3.89 7.34
N VAL A 44 26.04 -2.76 8.04
CA VAL A 44 25.53 -1.46 7.58
C VAL A 44 26.52 -0.81 6.62
N SER A 45 26.07 -0.46 5.43
CA SER A 45 26.88 0.23 4.41
C SER A 45 26.61 1.74 4.34
N ASP A 46 25.38 2.17 4.64
CA ASP A 46 24.98 3.57 4.65
C ASP A 46 23.77 3.79 5.58
N VAL A 47 23.65 5.00 6.12
CA VAL A 47 22.51 5.43 6.93
C VAL A 47 22.05 6.83 6.53
N GLY A 48 20.85 6.90 5.97
CA GLY A 48 20.09 8.12 5.75
C GLY A 48 19.21 8.44 6.95
N LEU A 49 19.18 9.70 7.37
CA LEU A 49 18.33 10.21 8.44
C LEU A 49 17.58 11.45 7.93
N ILE A 50 16.27 11.45 8.12
CA ILE A 50 15.43 12.64 8.01
C ILE A 50 14.89 12.93 9.40
N TYR A 51 15.21 14.11 9.91
CA TYR A 51 14.68 14.61 11.18
C TYR A 51 14.08 15.99 10.96
N ASP A 52 12.85 16.19 11.45
CA ASP A 52 12.16 17.47 11.41
C ASP A 52 11.42 17.71 12.73
N ASN A 53 11.46 18.95 13.21
CA ASN A 53 10.68 19.44 14.34
C ASN A 53 10.04 20.78 13.95
N GLY A 54 9.16 20.69 12.95
CA GLY A 54 8.49 21.83 12.35
C GLY A 54 7.14 22.11 12.99
N ILE A 55 6.81 23.40 13.13
CA ILE A 55 5.47 23.84 13.58
C ILE A 55 4.40 23.54 12.50
N LEU A 56 4.77 23.66 11.22
CA LEU A 56 3.86 23.51 10.09
C LEU A 56 3.81 22.07 9.55
N GLU A 57 4.96 21.40 9.51
CA GLU A 57 5.12 20.06 8.90
C GLU A 57 5.06 18.93 9.93
N GLY A 58 5.01 19.26 11.23
CA GLY A 58 4.98 18.31 12.33
C GLY A 58 6.38 17.80 12.72
N THR A 59 6.38 16.80 13.60
CA THR A 59 7.60 16.15 14.10
C THR A 59 7.83 14.85 13.38
N ARG A 60 8.98 14.67 12.73
CA ARG A 60 9.29 13.49 11.89
C ARG A 60 10.67 12.91 12.17
N PHE A 61 10.75 11.58 12.18
CA PHE A 61 11.98 10.82 12.29
C PHE A 61 11.94 9.65 11.29
N GLU A 62 12.69 9.73 10.19
CA GLU A 62 12.83 8.64 9.23
C GLU A 62 14.28 8.16 9.16
N LEU A 63 14.49 6.86 9.31
CA LEU A 63 15.80 6.22 9.21
C LEU A 63 15.80 5.20 8.07
N ALA A 64 16.70 5.38 7.12
CA ALA A 64 16.93 4.43 6.03
C ALA A 64 18.33 3.81 6.18
N VAL A 65 18.40 2.48 6.26
CA VAL A 65 19.64 1.75 6.52
C VAL A 65 19.92 0.80 5.35
N SER A 66 21.08 0.96 4.72
CA SER A 66 21.52 0.09 3.62
C SER A 66 22.29 -1.10 4.17
N MET A 67 21.84 -2.31 3.86
CA MET A 67 22.34 -3.58 4.41
C MET A 67 22.37 -4.70 3.35
N ASP A 68 22.57 -4.35 2.08
CA ASP A 68 22.47 -5.27 0.93
C ASP A 68 23.36 -6.51 1.03
N GLN A 69 24.48 -6.43 1.75
CA GLN A 69 25.44 -7.52 1.93
C GLN A 69 25.42 -8.11 3.35
N ALA A 70 24.55 -7.61 4.23
CA ALA A 70 24.46 -8.07 5.60
C ALA A 70 23.84 -9.47 5.68
N THR A 71 24.22 -10.27 6.68
CA THR A 71 23.48 -11.50 7.00
C THR A 71 22.11 -11.16 7.60
N ASP A 72 21.16 -12.08 7.54
CA ASP A 72 19.84 -11.87 8.15
C ASP A 72 19.95 -11.62 9.66
N GLN A 73 20.89 -12.29 10.34
CA GLN A 73 21.18 -12.05 11.76
C GLN A 73 21.70 -10.63 12.04
N GLN A 74 22.50 -10.05 11.13
CA GLN A 74 22.94 -8.66 11.24
C GLN A 74 21.76 -7.70 11.06
N VAL A 75 20.82 -8.00 10.16
CA VAL A 75 19.58 -7.22 9.98
C VAL A 75 18.76 -7.24 11.28
N GLY A 76 18.58 -8.41 11.90
CA GLY A 76 17.90 -8.54 13.21
C GLY A 76 18.58 -7.71 14.31
N ALA A 77 19.90 -7.79 14.41
CA ALA A 77 20.66 -7.00 15.39
C ALA A 77 20.52 -5.49 15.20
N VAL A 78 20.56 -5.01 13.95
CA VAL A 78 20.39 -3.58 13.63
C VAL A 78 18.97 -3.12 13.95
N ALA A 79 17.95 -3.90 13.59
CA ALA A 79 16.56 -3.57 13.91
C ALA A 79 16.34 -3.46 15.43
N ALA A 80 16.82 -4.44 16.20
CA ALA A 80 16.74 -4.40 17.67
C ALA A 80 17.45 -3.17 18.25
N GLN A 81 18.61 -2.80 17.72
CA GLN A 81 19.33 -1.61 18.16
C GLN A 81 18.59 -0.31 17.81
N ILE A 82 17.94 -0.24 16.65
CA ILE A 82 17.11 0.91 16.26
C ILE A 82 15.98 1.11 17.26
N ASP A 83 15.26 0.03 17.59
CA ASP A 83 14.11 0.08 18.49
C ASP A 83 14.53 0.41 19.94
N GLU A 84 15.67 -0.14 20.40
CA GLU A 84 16.26 0.23 21.70
C GLU A 84 16.62 1.72 21.76
N LEU A 85 17.31 2.24 20.74
CA LEU A 85 17.83 3.61 20.75
C LEU A 85 16.73 4.67 20.54
N ARG A 86 15.70 4.37 19.75
CA ARG A 86 14.53 5.25 19.60
C ARG A 86 13.76 5.35 20.92
N GLY A 87 13.56 4.20 21.57
CA GLY A 87 12.84 4.09 22.82
C GLY A 87 11.53 4.89 22.84
N LYS A 88 11.21 5.49 23.99
CA LYS A 88 10.01 6.34 24.15
C LYS A 88 10.22 7.78 23.67
N ASP A 89 11.46 8.18 23.37
CA ASP A 89 11.80 9.58 23.10
C ASP A 89 11.25 10.06 21.76
N PHE A 90 11.17 9.17 20.77
CA PHE A 90 10.62 9.47 19.45
C PHE A 90 9.15 9.05 19.28
N ALA A 91 8.51 8.46 20.30
CA ALA A 91 7.14 7.95 20.21
C ALA A 91 6.06 8.99 19.81
N LYS A 92 6.36 10.29 19.95
CA LYS A 92 5.49 11.40 19.54
C LYS A 92 5.75 11.90 18.11
N PHE A 93 6.82 11.43 17.47
CA PHE A 93 7.18 11.77 16.10
C PHE A 93 6.45 10.83 15.15
N ASP A 94 6.14 11.31 13.94
CA ASP A 94 5.88 10.45 12.81
C ASP A 94 7.17 9.71 12.47
N GLN A 95 7.12 8.39 12.50
CA GLN A 95 8.30 7.54 12.47
C GLN A 95 8.27 6.64 11.24
N ARG A 96 9.45 6.44 10.66
CA ARG A 96 9.63 5.44 9.61
C ARG A 96 11.01 4.84 9.68
N VAL A 97 11.09 3.52 9.74
CA VAL A 97 12.33 2.77 9.57
C VAL A 97 12.23 2.00 8.27
N LYS A 98 13.28 2.08 7.44
CA LYS A 98 13.44 1.31 6.20
C LYS A 98 14.81 0.63 6.20
N ILE A 99 14.85 -0.69 6.12
CA ILE A 99 16.08 -1.47 5.97
C ILE A 99 16.11 -2.02 4.55
N ILE A 100 17.13 -1.65 3.78
CA ILE A 100 17.37 -2.13 2.41
C ILE A 100 18.21 -3.40 2.51
N VAL A 101 17.63 -4.55 2.19
CA VAL A 101 18.24 -5.87 2.42
C VAL A 101 18.80 -6.50 1.14
N ALA A 102 18.46 -5.95 -0.02
CA ALA A 102 19.05 -6.21 -1.32
C ALA A 102 18.65 -5.08 -2.29
N LYS A 103 19.23 -5.09 -3.49
CA LYS A 103 18.89 -4.13 -4.55
C LYS A 103 17.38 -4.06 -4.78
N TRP A 104 16.81 -2.86 -4.65
CA TRP A 104 15.36 -2.59 -4.77
C TRP A 104 14.48 -3.45 -3.87
N THR A 105 15.01 -3.92 -2.74
CA THR A 105 14.33 -4.82 -1.82
C THR A 105 14.43 -4.29 -0.39
N SER A 106 13.31 -4.08 0.29
CA SER A 106 13.34 -3.45 1.62
C SER A 106 12.30 -3.97 2.61
N LEU A 107 12.60 -3.77 3.89
CA LEU A 107 11.73 -3.98 5.03
C LEU A 107 11.41 -2.63 5.64
N SER A 108 10.15 -2.32 5.94
CA SER A 108 9.77 -1.01 6.48
C SER A 108 8.77 -1.14 7.63
N ALA A 109 8.84 -0.22 8.59
CA ALA A 109 7.87 -0.07 9.67
C ALA A 109 7.64 1.41 10.00
N GLY A 110 6.40 1.76 10.34
CA GLY A 110 6.08 3.09 10.90
C GLY A 110 6.36 3.16 12.42
N THR A 111 6.26 2.02 13.10
CA THR A 111 6.56 1.87 14.53
C THR A 111 7.79 0.98 14.69
N ASP A 112 7.67 -0.11 15.43
CA ASP A 112 8.74 -1.08 15.64
C ASP A 112 8.73 -2.14 14.54
N LEU A 113 9.91 -2.69 14.25
CA LEU A 113 10.02 -3.90 13.44
C LEU A 113 9.67 -5.10 14.33
N PRO A 114 9.11 -6.19 13.76
CA PRO A 114 8.82 -7.40 14.54
C PRO A 114 10.11 -8.01 15.11
N ASP A 115 10.01 -8.67 16.27
CA ASP A 115 11.14 -9.31 16.95
C ASP A 115 11.86 -10.35 16.08
N ASP A 116 11.16 -10.98 15.13
CA ASP A 116 11.69 -11.98 14.21
C ASP A 116 12.07 -11.41 12.83
N ILE A 117 12.42 -10.12 12.76
CA ILE A 117 12.76 -9.46 11.49
C ILE A 117 13.94 -10.11 10.75
N GLU A 118 14.86 -10.82 11.43
CA GLU A 118 15.86 -11.63 10.72
C GLU A 118 15.22 -12.72 9.86
N HIS A 119 14.16 -13.36 10.35
CA HIS A 119 13.44 -14.40 9.61
C HIS A 119 12.73 -13.77 8.41
N VAL A 120 12.04 -12.64 8.62
CA VAL A 120 11.37 -11.88 7.56
C VAL A 120 12.35 -11.41 6.48
N SER A 121 13.55 -10.94 6.86
CA SER A 121 14.62 -10.60 5.93
C SER A 121 14.96 -11.78 5.01
N GLY A 122 15.13 -12.97 5.58
CA GLY A 122 15.40 -14.19 4.83
C GLY A 122 14.25 -14.56 3.87
N LEU A 123 13.00 -14.41 4.30
CA LEU A 123 11.82 -14.66 3.45
C LEU A 123 11.75 -13.68 2.28
N VAL A 124 11.94 -12.39 2.52
CA VAL A 124 11.91 -11.34 1.48
C VAL A 124 13.07 -11.52 0.49
N ARG A 125 14.27 -11.89 0.95
CA ARG A 125 15.40 -12.21 0.06
C ARG A 125 15.13 -13.44 -0.79
N ARG A 126 14.49 -14.48 -0.23
CA ARG A 126 14.05 -15.65 -0.99
C ARG A 126 13.02 -15.27 -2.04
N LEU A 127 12.02 -14.46 -1.68
CA LEU A 127 11.03 -13.96 -2.62
C LEU A 127 11.67 -13.16 -3.76
N ARG A 128 12.66 -12.31 -3.45
CA ARG A 128 13.44 -11.57 -4.46
C ARG A 128 14.21 -12.48 -5.41
N ALA A 129 14.70 -13.63 -4.95
CA ALA A 129 15.38 -14.60 -5.79
C ALA A 129 14.40 -15.38 -6.70
N ASP A 130 13.20 -15.65 -6.20
CA ASP A 130 12.18 -16.44 -6.91
C ASP A 130 11.34 -15.61 -7.90
N VAL A 131 11.20 -14.30 -7.67
CA VAL A 131 10.28 -13.43 -8.43
C VAL A 131 11.05 -12.32 -9.17
N PRO A 132 11.13 -12.37 -10.51
CA PRO A 132 11.60 -11.27 -11.34
C PRO A 132 10.68 -10.05 -11.20
N ALA A 133 11.21 -8.96 -10.65
CA ALA A 133 10.46 -7.72 -10.40
C ALA A 133 11.38 -6.49 -10.36
N GLY A 134 10.81 -5.30 -10.52
CA GLY A 134 11.50 -4.01 -10.37
C GLY A 134 11.81 -3.68 -8.91
N GLU A 135 10.81 -3.73 -8.04
CA GLU A 135 10.93 -3.39 -6.61
C GLU A 135 10.14 -4.38 -5.73
N MET A 136 10.63 -4.62 -4.52
CA MET A 136 9.96 -5.45 -3.52
C MET A 136 10.06 -4.82 -2.14
N SER A 137 8.93 -4.71 -1.44
CA SER A 137 8.88 -4.15 -0.11
C SER A 137 7.98 -4.97 0.80
N TRP A 138 8.46 -5.20 2.03
CA TRP A 138 7.65 -5.71 3.11
C TRP A 138 7.41 -4.59 4.12
N PHE A 139 6.18 -4.45 4.57
CA PHE A 139 5.76 -3.44 5.53
C PHE A 139 5.17 -4.10 6.78
N SER A 140 5.63 -3.67 7.95
CA SER A 140 4.95 -3.93 9.21
C SER A 140 3.67 -3.10 9.29
N GLY A 141 2.57 -3.74 9.68
CA GLY A 141 1.27 -3.10 9.89
C GLY A 141 1.13 -2.50 11.29
N ALA A 142 0.07 -1.73 11.51
CA ALA A 142 -0.21 -1.10 12.79
C ALA A 142 -0.76 -2.08 13.85
N ALA A 143 -1.39 -3.17 13.43
CA ALA A 143 -1.83 -4.23 14.32
C ALA A 143 -0.70 -5.26 14.52
N PRO A 144 -0.63 -5.93 15.69
CA PRO A 144 0.30 -7.03 15.90
C PRO A 144 0.21 -8.05 14.77
N ASP A 145 1.37 -8.45 14.24
CA ASP A 145 1.54 -9.41 13.15
C ASP A 145 0.93 -9.02 11.79
N ALA A 146 0.25 -7.88 11.68
CA ALA A 146 -0.21 -7.37 10.40
C ALA A 146 1.01 -7.00 9.55
N SER A 147 0.96 -7.36 8.27
CA SER A 147 2.01 -7.00 7.33
C SER A 147 1.46 -6.91 5.90
N LYS A 148 2.17 -6.15 5.07
CA LYS A 148 1.89 -6.02 3.64
C LYS A 148 3.14 -6.39 2.85
N ILE A 149 2.97 -7.17 1.80
CA ILE A 149 4.00 -7.35 0.77
C ILE A 149 3.58 -6.57 -0.47
N GLU A 150 4.51 -5.80 -1.02
CA GLU A 150 4.35 -5.07 -2.26
C GLU A 150 5.44 -5.49 -3.24
N VAL A 151 5.03 -5.90 -4.43
CA VAL A 151 5.90 -6.22 -5.56
C VAL A 151 5.54 -5.30 -6.71
N ARG A 152 6.51 -4.57 -7.24
CA ARG A 152 6.32 -3.68 -8.37
C ARG A 152 7.08 -4.15 -9.59
N ASP A 153 6.47 -3.91 -10.73
CA ASP A 153 6.98 -4.27 -12.05
C ASP A 153 7.32 -5.77 -12.12
N ALA A 154 6.41 -6.62 -11.64
CA ALA A 154 6.52 -8.08 -11.75
C ALA A 154 6.34 -8.52 -13.20
N GLU A 155 7.20 -9.43 -13.68
CA GLU A 155 7.07 -10.01 -15.02
C GLU A 155 5.85 -10.93 -15.15
N GLU A 156 5.55 -11.71 -14.10
CA GLU A 156 4.38 -12.58 -14.03
C GLU A 156 3.60 -12.34 -12.71
N PRO A 157 2.65 -11.38 -12.68
CA PRO A 157 1.98 -10.97 -11.44
C PRO A 157 1.26 -12.11 -10.70
N GLY A 158 0.57 -12.99 -11.44
CA GLY A 158 -0.12 -14.14 -10.85
C GLY A 158 0.84 -15.12 -10.17
N ALA A 159 1.97 -15.42 -10.83
CA ALA A 159 3.00 -16.29 -10.28
C ALA A 159 3.73 -15.65 -9.08
N ALA A 160 3.87 -14.32 -9.06
CA ALA A 160 4.39 -13.60 -7.90
C ALA A 160 3.47 -13.74 -6.67
N VAL A 161 2.14 -13.68 -6.85
CA VAL A 161 1.18 -13.98 -5.78
C VAL A 161 1.34 -15.41 -5.28
N ASP A 162 1.48 -16.39 -6.18
CA ASP A 162 1.70 -17.79 -5.80
C ASP A 162 3.01 -17.99 -5.02
N ALA A 163 4.09 -17.31 -5.42
CA ALA A 163 5.37 -17.31 -4.73
C ALA A 163 5.26 -16.71 -3.32
N ILE A 164 4.53 -15.60 -3.16
CA ILE A 164 4.27 -15.00 -1.85
C ILE A 164 3.54 -15.99 -0.95
N LEU A 165 2.44 -16.58 -1.42
CA LEU A 165 1.65 -17.55 -0.64
C LEU A 165 2.47 -18.77 -0.20
N ARG A 166 3.39 -19.22 -1.05
CA ARG A 166 4.30 -20.35 -0.75
C ARG A 166 5.40 -19.96 0.24
N ILE A 167 6.07 -18.84 0.03
CA ILE A 167 7.25 -18.44 0.83
C ILE A 167 6.82 -17.98 2.23
N PHE A 168 5.68 -17.30 2.32
CA PHE A 168 5.12 -16.77 3.57
C PHE A 168 4.05 -17.67 4.17
N ALA A 169 4.02 -18.98 3.83
CA ALA A 169 2.98 -19.90 4.30
C ALA A 169 2.84 -19.95 5.83
N ASP A 170 3.96 -19.90 6.56
CA ASP A 170 4.01 -19.91 8.03
C ASP A 170 3.79 -18.52 8.66
N ARG A 171 3.79 -17.46 7.83
CA ARG A 171 3.62 -16.07 8.24
C ARG A 171 2.82 -15.29 7.18
N PRO A 172 1.55 -15.63 6.95
CA PRO A 172 0.79 -15.07 5.85
C PRO A 172 0.61 -13.55 6.03
N PRO A 173 0.93 -12.73 5.00
CA PRO A 173 0.71 -11.30 5.09
C PRO A 173 -0.79 -10.98 5.15
N SER A 174 -1.13 -9.88 5.80
CA SER A 174 -2.50 -9.34 5.84
C SER A 174 -2.86 -8.52 4.60
N GLY A 175 -1.89 -8.24 3.73
CA GLY A 175 -2.10 -7.59 2.44
C GLY A 175 -1.02 -7.96 1.44
N ILE A 176 -1.40 -8.11 0.18
CA ILE A 176 -0.49 -8.37 -0.93
C ILE A 176 -0.84 -7.40 -2.05
N GLU A 177 0.14 -6.69 -2.57
CA GLU A 177 -0.02 -5.85 -3.75
C GLU A 177 1.04 -6.23 -4.78
N VAL A 178 0.62 -6.58 -5.98
CA VAL A 178 1.51 -6.96 -7.07
C VAL A 178 1.12 -6.15 -8.31
N SER A 179 2.00 -5.26 -8.76
CA SER A 179 1.83 -4.54 -10.02
C SER A 179 2.70 -5.14 -11.11
N ALA A 180 2.16 -5.22 -12.32
CA ALA A 180 2.84 -5.77 -13.47
C ALA A 180 3.87 -4.79 -14.05
N ALA A 181 4.90 -5.34 -14.69
CA ALA A 181 5.86 -4.57 -15.47
C ALA A 181 5.20 -3.95 -16.71
N ASP A 182 4.38 -4.73 -17.43
CA ASP A 182 3.46 -4.23 -18.42
C ASP A 182 2.06 -4.14 -17.81
N ARG A 183 1.74 -2.97 -17.26
CA ARG A 183 0.44 -2.71 -16.59
C ARG A 183 -0.78 -2.83 -17.50
N VAL A 184 -0.58 -3.15 -18.78
CA VAL A 184 -1.64 -3.19 -19.76
C VAL A 184 -1.77 -4.53 -20.45
N ALA A 185 -0.67 -5.25 -20.62
CA ALA A 185 -0.74 -6.66 -20.94
C ALA A 185 -1.22 -7.48 -19.73
N ASP A 186 -0.79 -7.12 -18.52
CA ASP A 186 -0.87 -8.01 -17.36
C ASP A 186 -1.65 -7.40 -16.18
N PRO A 187 -2.28 -8.25 -15.35
CA PRO A 187 -3.14 -7.79 -14.28
C PRO A 187 -2.37 -7.26 -13.07
N HIS A 188 -2.91 -6.22 -12.45
CA HIS A 188 -2.57 -5.78 -11.11
C HIS A 188 -3.38 -6.54 -10.05
N TRP A 189 -2.73 -7.01 -9.00
CA TRP A 189 -3.38 -7.65 -7.86
C TRP A 189 -3.30 -6.77 -6.63
N MET A 190 -4.46 -6.53 -6.00
CA MET A 190 -4.54 -5.87 -4.70
C MET A 190 -5.38 -6.75 -3.78
N ILE A 191 -4.73 -7.40 -2.83
CA ILE A 191 -5.33 -8.36 -1.92
C ILE A 191 -5.28 -7.79 -0.51
N VAL A 192 -6.44 -7.70 0.12
CA VAL A 192 -6.61 -7.17 1.47
C VAL A 192 -7.20 -8.25 2.37
N ASN A 193 -6.70 -8.31 3.61
CA ASN A 193 -6.95 -9.34 4.60
C ASN A 193 -6.33 -10.70 4.20
N ARG A 194 -6.57 -11.70 5.03
CA ARG A 194 -5.96 -13.02 4.88
C ARG A 194 -6.36 -13.65 3.54
N PHE A 195 -5.36 -14.13 2.81
CA PHE A 195 -5.53 -14.79 1.51
C PHE A 195 -4.80 -16.13 1.52
N THR A 196 -5.44 -17.16 0.96
CA THR A 196 -4.92 -18.53 1.02
C THR A 196 -4.69 -19.12 -0.38
N PRO A 197 -3.89 -20.20 -0.49
CA PRO A 197 -3.77 -20.94 -1.75
C PRO A 197 -5.10 -21.42 -2.31
N ALA A 198 -6.06 -21.79 -1.45
CA ALA A 198 -7.39 -22.21 -1.88
C ALA A 198 -8.20 -21.04 -2.46
N ASP A 199 -8.07 -19.84 -1.89
CA ASP A 199 -8.70 -18.63 -2.43
C ASP A 199 -8.13 -18.30 -3.81
N LYS A 200 -6.80 -18.35 -3.94
CA LYS A 200 -6.11 -18.13 -5.22
C LYS A 200 -6.55 -19.13 -6.29
N GLN A 201 -6.59 -20.43 -5.95
CA GLN A 201 -7.06 -21.45 -6.87
C GLN A 201 -8.51 -21.22 -7.33
N ARG A 202 -9.41 -20.85 -6.42
CA ARG A 202 -10.79 -20.52 -6.77
C ARG A 202 -10.84 -19.29 -7.69
N ILE A 203 -10.10 -18.23 -7.36
CA ILE A 203 -10.04 -17.04 -8.19
C ILE A 203 -9.50 -17.36 -9.60
N ASP A 204 -8.43 -18.14 -9.71
CA ASP A 204 -7.89 -18.54 -11.02
C ASP A 204 -8.94 -19.30 -11.86
N GLN A 205 -9.77 -20.14 -11.22
CA GLN A 205 -10.89 -20.81 -11.89
C GLN A 205 -11.98 -19.83 -12.34
N GLN A 206 -12.31 -18.83 -11.50
CA GLN A 206 -13.26 -17.77 -11.86
C GLN A 206 -12.76 -16.94 -13.03
N LEU A 207 -11.48 -16.56 -13.03
CA LEU A 207 -10.85 -15.81 -14.13
C LEU A 207 -10.83 -16.64 -15.42
N ALA A 208 -10.52 -17.94 -15.34
CA ALA A 208 -10.57 -18.83 -16.50
C ALA A 208 -11.99 -18.98 -17.07
N ALA A 209 -13.01 -19.03 -16.20
CA ALA A 209 -14.42 -19.09 -16.61
C ALA A 209 -14.96 -17.77 -17.19
N ALA A 210 -14.34 -16.63 -16.83
CA ALA A 210 -14.68 -15.31 -17.36
C ALA A 210 -14.14 -15.07 -18.79
N ALA A 211 -13.23 -15.93 -19.29
CA ALA A 211 -12.72 -15.83 -20.65
C ALA A 211 -13.86 -15.71 -21.70
N PRO A 212 -13.69 -14.86 -22.73
CA PRO A 212 -12.48 -14.21 -23.18
C PRO A 212 -12.22 -12.82 -22.54
N ALA A 213 -12.90 -12.46 -21.44
CA ALA A 213 -12.58 -11.24 -20.71
C ALA A 213 -11.12 -11.28 -20.24
N ASP A 214 -10.40 -10.18 -20.45
CA ASP A 214 -8.98 -10.11 -20.14
C ASP A 214 -8.71 -9.29 -18.87
N PRO A 215 -8.23 -9.88 -17.77
CA PRO A 215 -8.04 -9.21 -16.49
C PRO A 215 -7.07 -8.03 -16.52
N GLY A 216 -7.43 -6.90 -15.90
CA GLY A 216 -6.59 -5.70 -15.73
C GLY A 216 -6.24 -5.39 -14.27
N TRP A 217 -7.23 -5.34 -13.37
CA TRP A 217 -7.02 -5.16 -11.94
C TRP A 217 -7.96 -6.10 -11.19
N ILE A 218 -7.36 -6.97 -10.39
CA ILE A 218 -8.01 -7.93 -9.51
C ILE A 218 -7.87 -7.42 -8.06
N GLY A 219 -8.93 -6.82 -7.54
CA GLY A 219 -9.08 -6.50 -6.13
C GLY A 219 -9.70 -7.68 -5.39
N VAL A 220 -9.05 -8.11 -4.31
CA VAL A 220 -9.47 -9.24 -3.48
C VAL A 220 -9.63 -8.80 -2.04
N ARG A 221 -10.75 -9.18 -1.43
CA ARG A 221 -11.02 -8.97 -0.01
C ARG A 221 -11.64 -10.22 0.57
N ASP A 222 -11.10 -10.64 1.71
CA ASP A 222 -11.59 -11.83 2.44
C ASP A 222 -11.66 -13.07 1.52
N GLY A 223 -10.62 -13.24 0.69
CA GLY A 223 -10.50 -14.32 -0.27
C GLY A 223 -11.27 -14.14 -1.57
N ARG A 224 -12.20 -13.19 -1.70
CA ARG A 224 -13.08 -13.03 -2.88
C ARG A 224 -12.74 -11.80 -3.70
N ILE A 225 -13.00 -11.85 -5.01
CA ILE A 225 -12.88 -10.67 -5.86
C ILE A 225 -13.95 -9.66 -5.42
N ASP A 226 -13.54 -8.45 -5.02
CA ASP A 226 -14.44 -7.33 -4.68
C ASP A 226 -14.35 -6.19 -5.70
N HIS A 227 -13.29 -6.16 -6.50
CA HIS A 227 -13.09 -5.24 -7.59
C HIS A 227 -12.46 -5.96 -8.78
N PHE A 228 -13.01 -5.77 -9.97
CA PHE A 228 -12.47 -6.39 -11.17
C PHE A 228 -12.53 -5.42 -12.35
N THR A 229 -11.37 -5.15 -12.94
CA THR A 229 -11.27 -4.46 -14.23
C THR A 229 -10.86 -5.43 -15.32
N PHE A 230 -11.45 -5.30 -16.50
CA PHE A 230 -11.16 -6.20 -17.62
C PHE A 230 -11.37 -5.56 -18.99
N GLY A 231 -10.69 -6.08 -20.00
CA GLY A 231 -10.95 -5.76 -21.41
C GLY A 231 -12.02 -6.67 -22.00
N VAL A 232 -12.96 -6.08 -22.76
CA VAL A 232 -13.83 -6.86 -23.66
C VAL A 232 -13.17 -7.04 -25.03
N PRO A 233 -13.17 -8.23 -25.65
CA PRO A 233 -12.45 -8.46 -26.90
C PRO A 233 -13.06 -7.77 -28.13
N THR A 234 -14.38 -7.69 -28.20
CA THR A 234 -15.10 -7.06 -29.32
C THR A 234 -16.33 -6.31 -28.81
N ARG A 235 -16.82 -5.33 -29.58
CA ARG A 235 -18.02 -4.58 -29.18
C ARG A 235 -19.28 -5.42 -29.36
N GLU A 236 -19.26 -6.32 -30.34
CA GLU A 236 -20.36 -7.18 -30.74
C GLU A 236 -20.71 -8.18 -29.64
N THR A 237 -19.72 -8.74 -28.95
CA THR A 237 -19.91 -9.72 -27.86
C THR A 237 -19.87 -9.11 -26.46
N ALA A 238 -19.64 -7.80 -26.34
CA ALA A 238 -19.36 -7.14 -25.07
C ALA A 238 -20.42 -7.43 -23.98
N TYR A 239 -21.71 -7.39 -24.32
CA TYR A 239 -22.76 -7.69 -23.35
C TYR A 239 -22.67 -9.14 -22.84
N GLU A 240 -22.55 -10.12 -23.74
CA GLU A 240 -22.47 -11.54 -23.37
C GLU A 240 -21.20 -11.84 -22.55
N ASP A 241 -20.08 -11.19 -22.89
CA ASP A 241 -18.80 -11.34 -22.19
C ASP A 241 -18.84 -10.72 -20.78
N ILE A 242 -19.49 -9.55 -20.62
CA ILE A 242 -19.71 -8.94 -19.30
C ILE A 242 -20.63 -9.81 -18.45
N VAL A 243 -21.74 -10.30 -19.00
CA VAL A 243 -22.67 -11.19 -18.28
C VAL A 243 -21.98 -12.50 -17.87
N ARG A 244 -21.19 -13.09 -18.77
CA ARG A 244 -20.38 -14.27 -18.43
C ARG A 244 -19.42 -13.98 -17.29
N THR A 245 -18.76 -12.82 -17.31
CA THR A 245 -17.84 -12.39 -16.24
C THR A 245 -18.58 -12.25 -14.91
N ILE A 246 -19.74 -11.57 -14.89
CA ILE A 246 -20.59 -11.43 -13.68
C ILE A 246 -20.89 -12.81 -13.07
N HIS A 247 -21.32 -13.77 -13.89
CA HIS A 247 -21.63 -15.13 -13.43
C HIS A 247 -20.38 -15.91 -12.99
N ALA A 248 -19.28 -15.82 -13.74
CA ALA A 248 -18.03 -16.50 -13.42
C ALA A 248 -17.44 -16.04 -12.08
N LEU A 249 -17.59 -14.75 -11.76
CA LEU A 249 -17.16 -14.18 -10.48
C LEU A 249 -18.13 -14.47 -9.32
N GLU A 250 -19.27 -15.12 -9.60
CA GLU A 250 -20.36 -15.33 -8.64
C GLU A 250 -20.89 -14.00 -8.06
N ALA A 251 -20.83 -12.93 -8.83
CA ALA A 251 -21.15 -11.58 -8.36
C ALA A 251 -22.66 -11.44 -8.07
N GLY A 252 -22.99 -10.88 -6.91
CA GLY A 252 -24.38 -10.72 -6.45
C GLY A 252 -24.46 -10.14 -5.03
N PRO A 253 -25.66 -10.04 -4.43
CA PRO A 253 -25.83 -9.47 -3.09
C PRO A 253 -24.97 -10.10 -2.00
N GLU A 254 -24.72 -11.41 -2.09
CA GLU A 254 -23.87 -12.14 -1.15
C GLU A 254 -22.37 -11.93 -1.42
N HIS A 255 -22.01 -11.64 -2.68
CA HIS A 255 -20.65 -11.43 -3.14
C HIS A 255 -20.57 -10.19 -4.02
N PRO A 256 -20.62 -8.99 -3.41
CA PRO A 256 -20.68 -7.76 -4.19
C PRO A 256 -19.38 -7.48 -4.90
N VAL A 257 -19.45 -7.06 -6.16
CA VAL A 257 -18.28 -6.78 -6.98
C VAL A 257 -18.43 -5.45 -7.70
N SER A 258 -17.40 -4.61 -7.59
CA SER A 258 -17.20 -3.43 -8.43
C SER A 258 -16.61 -3.85 -9.76
N LEU A 259 -17.36 -3.73 -10.85
CA LEU A 259 -16.89 -4.06 -12.20
C LEU A 259 -16.58 -2.80 -12.99
N THR A 260 -15.45 -2.83 -13.68
CA THR A 260 -15.09 -1.86 -14.72
C THR A 260 -14.64 -2.62 -15.96
N TRP A 261 -15.16 -2.27 -17.13
CA TRP A 261 -14.71 -2.86 -18.38
C TRP A 261 -14.27 -1.79 -19.36
N ALA A 262 -13.33 -2.12 -20.25
CA ALA A 262 -12.89 -1.24 -21.33
C ALA A 262 -12.96 -1.94 -22.69
N TRP A 263 -13.20 -1.17 -23.74
CA TRP A 263 -13.22 -1.65 -25.11
C TRP A 263 -11.86 -2.13 -25.62
N PRO A 264 -11.84 -2.98 -26.67
CA PRO A 264 -10.61 -3.55 -27.20
C PRO A 264 -9.64 -2.49 -27.72
N GLY A 265 -8.36 -2.67 -27.44
CA GLY A 265 -7.28 -1.74 -27.83
C GLY A 265 -7.17 -0.49 -26.95
N ILE A 266 -7.99 -0.36 -25.90
CA ILE A 266 -8.07 0.82 -25.01
C ILE A 266 -7.70 0.44 -23.55
N LYS A 267 -6.96 -0.66 -23.36
CA LYS A 267 -6.57 -1.14 -22.03
C LYS A 267 -5.64 -0.18 -21.25
N TYR A 268 -5.02 0.81 -21.89
CA TYR A 268 -4.17 1.82 -21.22
C TYR A 268 -4.97 3.00 -20.64
N ARG A 269 -6.30 3.03 -20.81
CA ARG A 269 -7.15 4.20 -20.54
C ARG A 269 -8.38 3.85 -19.69
N TYR A 270 -8.23 2.95 -18.71
CA TYR A 270 -9.32 2.65 -17.75
C TYR A 270 -9.77 3.89 -16.96
N ASP A 271 -8.90 4.91 -16.90
CA ASP A 271 -9.13 6.23 -16.33
C ASP A 271 -9.76 7.23 -17.30
N GLU A 272 -9.86 6.93 -18.61
CA GLU A 272 -10.67 7.70 -19.56
C GLU A 272 -12.06 7.05 -19.68
N PRO A 273 -13.09 7.60 -19.01
CA PRO A 273 -14.40 6.99 -18.93
C PRO A 273 -15.02 6.75 -20.31
N ARG A 274 -14.67 7.57 -21.32
CA ARG A 274 -15.26 7.58 -22.66
C ARG A 274 -15.41 6.20 -23.33
N TRP A 275 -14.49 5.26 -23.05
CA TRP A 275 -14.43 3.92 -23.66
C TRP A 275 -14.59 2.77 -22.66
N ALA A 276 -14.97 3.10 -21.44
CA ALA A 276 -15.17 2.17 -20.35
C ALA A 276 -16.64 2.15 -19.92
N GLY A 277 -17.00 1.15 -19.14
CA GLY A 277 -18.26 1.12 -18.40
C GLY A 277 -18.04 0.56 -17.01
N THR A 278 -18.93 0.89 -16.09
CA THR A 278 -18.87 0.43 -14.71
C THR A 278 -20.23 -0.05 -14.22
N ALA A 279 -20.23 -1.06 -13.36
CA ALA A 279 -21.41 -1.51 -12.65
C ALA A 279 -21.01 -1.99 -11.24
N MET A 280 -21.87 -1.71 -10.26
CA MET A 280 -21.76 -2.33 -8.95
C MET A 280 -22.75 -3.48 -8.88
N ILE A 281 -22.27 -4.70 -8.74
CA ILE A 281 -23.14 -5.88 -8.64
C ILE A 281 -23.30 -6.20 -7.15
N GLY A 282 -24.54 -6.21 -6.63
CA GLY A 282 -24.81 -6.63 -5.25
C GLY A 282 -24.58 -5.59 -4.14
N LYS A 283 -24.20 -4.35 -4.46
CA LYS A 283 -24.07 -3.22 -3.51
C LYS A 283 -24.45 -1.88 -4.14
N CYS A 284 -24.62 -0.85 -3.31
CA CYS A 284 -25.03 0.50 -3.73
C CYS A 284 -23.98 1.59 -3.44
N GLU A 285 -22.70 1.24 -3.45
CA GLU A 285 -21.61 2.17 -3.09
C GLU A 285 -20.65 2.35 -4.26
N TYR A 286 -20.87 3.38 -5.08
CA TYR A 286 -19.90 3.83 -6.09
C TYR A 286 -18.76 4.58 -5.39
N VAL A 287 -17.74 3.85 -4.93
CA VAL A 287 -16.55 4.44 -4.31
C VAL A 287 -15.85 5.29 -5.37
N ASN A 288 -15.80 6.61 -5.15
CA ASN A 288 -15.34 7.69 -6.06
C ASN A 288 -16.39 8.33 -6.99
N GLY A 289 -17.67 7.97 -6.85
CA GLY A 289 -18.75 8.50 -7.68
C GLY A 289 -18.73 7.96 -9.11
N ASP A 290 -19.86 8.04 -9.79
CA ASP A 290 -19.98 7.65 -11.19
C ASP A 290 -19.27 8.67 -12.07
N ARG A 291 -17.99 8.44 -12.42
CA ARG A 291 -17.19 9.35 -13.26
C ARG A 291 -17.79 9.62 -14.63
N THR A 292 -18.76 8.81 -15.06
CA THR A 292 -19.56 9.03 -16.27
C THR A 292 -20.45 10.27 -16.18
N VAL A 293 -20.66 10.82 -14.98
CA VAL A 293 -21.37 12.08 -14.74
C VAL A 293 -20.51 13.28 -15.11
N SER A 294 -19.19 13.21 -14.89
CA SER A 294 -18.24 14.30 -15.20
C SER A 294 -17.66 14.21 -16.61
N GLU A 295 -17.58 13.01 -17.19
CA GLU A 295 -17.07 12.77 -18.55
C GLU A 295 -18.00 11.84 -19.32
N PRO A 296 -18.74 12.34 -20.33
CA PRO A 296 -19.78 11.55 -20.96
C PRO A 296 -19.20 10.38 -21.76
N LEU A 297 -19.72 9.19 -21.46
CA LEU A 297 -19.54 7.99 -22.25
C LEU A 297 -19.98 8.21 -23.71
N LEU A 298 -19.39 7.47 -24.64
CA LEU A 298 -20.00 7.34 -25.96
C LEU A 298 -21.41 6.74 -25.84
N PRO A 299 -22.38 7.13 -26.69
CA PRO A 299 -23.77 6.68 -26.57
C PRO A 299 -23.94 5.16 -26.49
N GLU A 300 -23.16 4.41 -27.25
CA GLU A 300 -23.20 2.94 -27.23
C GLU A 300 -22.58 2.33 -25.96
N ALA A 301 -21.53 2.94 -25.39
CA ALA A 301 -20.99 2.55 -24.08
C ALA A 301 -21.98 2.85 -22.96
N LEU A 302 -22.65 4.01 -23.02
CA LEU A 302 -23.71 4.39 -22.08
C LEU A 302 -24.89 3.41 -22.13
N ALA A 303 -25.37 3.08 -23.34
CA ALA A 303 -26.48 2.14 -23.51
C ALA A 303 -26.13 0.75 -22.98
N LEU A 304 -24.90 0.27 -23.21
CA LEU A 304 -24.43 -1.01 -22.66
C LEU A 304 -24.35 -0.96 -21.13
N GLN A 305 -23.75 0.09 -20.56
CA GLN A 305 -23.67 0.28 -19.12
C GLN A 305 -25.05 0.30 -18.47
N GLN A 306 -25.99 1.06 -19.03
CA GLN A 306 -27.37 1.12 -18.55
C GLN A 306 -28.03 -0.25 -18.59
N ARG A 307 -27.88 -1.00 -19.69
CA ARG A 307 -28.42 -2.35 -19.81
C ARG A 307 -27.88 -3.29 -18.72
N ILE A 308 -26.58 -3.28 -18.48
CA ILE A 308 -25.95 -4.11 -17.44
C ILE A 308 -26.43 -3.70 -16.04
N ARG A 309 -26.45 -2.39 -15.75
CA ARG A 309 -26.92 -1.89 -14.45
C ARG A 309 -28.40 -2.20 -14.24
N ASP A 310 -29.23 -2.05 -15.26
CA ASP A 310 -30.65 -2.34 -15.18
C ASP A 310 -30.98 -3.80 -14.82
N GLU A 311 -30.09 -4.72 -15.17
CA GLU A 311 -30.25 -6.16 -14.98
C GLU A 311 -29.55 -6.69 -13.72
N PHE A 312 -28.36 -6.19 -13.40
CA PHE A 312 -27.50 -6.74 -12.35
C PHE A 312 -27.16 -5.77 -11.22
N ASP A 313 -27.30 -4.46 -11.44
CA ASP A 313 -27.11 -3.50 -10.36
C ASP A 313 -28.31 -3.58 -9.42
N THR A 314 -28.02 -3.79 -8.15
CA THR A 314 -29.02 -3.93 -7.08
C THR A 314 -29.39 -2.59 -6.46
N CYS A 315 -28.85 -1.48 -6.97
CA CYS A 315 -29.30 -0.13 -6.64
C CYS A 315 -30.79 0.04 -6.95
N LEU A 316 -31.54 0.66 -6.03
CA LEU A 316 -32.92 1.06 -6.28
C LEU A 316 -32.97 2.06 -7.45
N LYS A 317 -33.78 1.73 -8.46
CA LYS A 317 -34.08 2.58 -9.62
C LYS A 317 -34.98 3.76 -9.25
#